data_AF-A0A922VHH1-F1
#
_entry.id   AF-A0A922VHH1-F1
#
_cell.length_a   1.000
_cell.length_b   1.000
_cell.length_c   1.000
_cell.angle_alpha   90.00
_cell.angle_beta   90.00
_cell.angle_gamma   90.00
#
_symmetry.space_group_name_H-M   'P 1'
#
loop_
_entity.id
_entity.type
_entity.pdbx_description
1 polymer ?
#
loop_
_entity_poly.entity_id
_entity_poly.type
_entity_poly.pdbx_seq_one_letter_code
_entity_poly.pdbx_strand_id
1 'polypeptide(L)'
;MSPVTSIGITLNGERRRVAAGMTIADLAQELGLAPEKVAVERNLAIVPRSTLAQVALGEGDMLEIVHFVGGGDDAPAAVDDCWKVAGRTFRSRLIVGTGKYRDFEQNAAAVAASGAEIVTVAVRRVNVSDPKAPMLTDFIDPRKITYLPNTAGCFTGDEAIRTLRLAREA
;
A
#
# COMPACT_ATOMS: atom_id res chain seq x y z
N MET A 1 -34.13 28.69 21.07
CA MET A 1 -33.13 27.90 20.31
C MET A 1 -33.49 28.04 18.85
N SER A 2 -32.67 28.74 18.06
CA SER A 2 -32.86 28.78 16.60
C SER A 2 -32.64 27.37 16.05
N PRO A 3 -33.49 26.88 15.12
CA PRO A 3 -33.31 25.55 14.55
C PRO A 3 -31.96 25.51 13.82
N VAL A 4 -31.13 24.51 14.14
CA VAL A 4 -29.94 24.21 13.33
C VAL A 4 -30.46 23.77 11.97
N THR A 5 -30.35 24.64 10.97
CA THR A 5 -30.74 24.32 9.61
C THR A 5 -29.81 23.20 9.12
N SER A 6 -30.36 22.03 8.79
CA SER A 6 -29.61 20.94 8.18
C SER A 6 -29.74 21.00 6.66
N ILE A 7 -28.66 20.71 5.94
CA ILE A 7 -28.66 20.56 4.48
C ILE A 7 -28.50 19.09 4.09
N GLY A 8 -29.07 18.71 2.94
CA GLY A 8 -28.90 17.37 2.35
C GLY A 8 -27.68 17.30 1.44
N ILE A 9 -26.88 16.24 1.55
CA ILE A 9 -25.75 15.93 0.65
C ILE A 9 -25.78 14.44 0.26
N THR A 10 -25.00 14.08 -0.76
CA THR A 10 -24.68 12.69 -1.10
C THR A 10 -23.19 12.47 -0.87
N LEU A 11 -22.81 11.51 -0.04
CA LEU A 11 -21.43 11.19 0.30
C LEU A 11 -21.15 9.71 -0.06
N ASN A 12 -20.20 9.46 -0.97
CA ASN A 12 -19.84 8.12 -1.44
C ASN A 12 -21.06 7.29 -1.89
N GLY A 13 -22.03 7.95 -2.53
CA GLY A 13 -23.29 7.35 -2.98
C GLY A 13 -24.41 7.30 -1.93
N GLU A 14 -24.16 7.63 -0.67
CA GLU A 14 -25.17 7.60 0.40
C GLU A 14 -25.71 9.00 0.73
N ARG A 15 -27.03 9.13 0.90
CA ARG A 15 -27.67 10.39 1.30
C ARG A 15 -27.44 10.66 2.79
N ARG A 16 -27.00 11.86 3.12
CA ARG A 16 -26.76 12.32 4.50
C ARG A 16 -27.32 13.73 4.70
N ARG A 17 -27.69 14.04 5.95
CA ARG A 17 -27.94 15.41 6.40
C ARG A 17 -26.78 15.88 7.27
N VAL A 18 -26.33 17.11 7.04
CA VAL A 18 -25.25 17.77 7.79
C VAL A 18 -25.70 19.16 8.24
N ALA A 19 -25.02 19.74 9.22
CA ALA A 19 -25.31 21.11 9.64
C ALA A 19 -25.00 22.11 8.51
N ALA A 20 -25.88 23.10 8.31
CA ALA A 20 -25.60 24.19 7.37
C ALA A 20 -24.37 24.99 7.83
N GLY A 21 -23.51 25.37 6.88
CA GLY A 21 -22.28 26.12 7.14
C GLY A 21 -21.06 25.26 7.47
N MET A 22 -21.24 23.94 7.57
CA MET A 22 -20.15 22.99 7.78
C MET A 22 -19.22 22.93 6.57
N THR A 23 -17.91 22.86 6.80
CA THR A 23 -16.91 22.71 5.73
C THR A 23 -16.65 21.25 5.41
N ILE A 24 -15.94 20.99 4.31
CA ILE A 24 -15.50 19.63 3.97
C ILE A 24 -14.55 19.08 5.05
N ALA A 25 -13.69 19.92 5.65
CA ALA A 25 -12.81 19.49 6.74
C ALA A 25 -13.60 19.10 7.99
N ASP A 26 -14.63 19.86 8.35
CA ASP A 26 -15.51 19.55 9.48
C ASP A 26 -16.24 18.21 9.24
N LEU A 27 -16.70 17.95 8.01
CA LEU A 27 -17.30 16.66 7.65
C LEU A 27 -16.31 15.51 7.82
N ALA A 28 -15.08 15.67 7.34
CA ALA A 28 -14.06 14.63 7.49
C ALA A 28 -13.81 14.33 8.98
N GLN A 29 -13.72 15.35 9.84
CA GLN A 29 -13.53 15.18 11.28
C GLN A 29 -14.73 14.50 11.95
N GLU A 30 -15.95 14.85 11.58
CA GLU A 30 -17.18 14.21 12.09
C GLU A 30 -17.22 12.71 11.74
N LEU A 31 -16.67 12.34 10.58
CA LEU A 31 -16.52 10.95 10.15
C LEU A 31 -15.35 10.21 10.81
N GLY A 32 -14.61 10.86 11.72
CA GLY A 32 -13.41 10.30 12.36
C GLY A 32 -12.18 10.24 11.45
N LEU A 33 -12.18 11.01 10.37
CA LEU A 33 -11.08 11.10 9.41
C LEU A 33 -10.25 12.36 9.68
N ALA A 34 -8.95 12.25 9.47
CA ALA A 34 -8.05 13.40 9.47
C ALA A 34 -8.12 14.11 8.10
N PRO A 35 -8.53 15.39 8.00
CA PRO A 35 -8.68 16.10 6.73
C PRO A 35 -7.41 16.07 5.86
N GLU A 36 -6.23 16.04 6.48
CA GLU A 36 -4.95 15.97 5.79
C GLU A 36 -4.61 14.59 5.22
N LYS A 37 -5.36 13.55 5.59
CA LYS A 37 -5.18 12.16 5.13
C LYS A 37 -6.25 11.71 4.13
N VAL A 38 -7.15 12.61 3.71
CA VAL A 38 -8.19 12.30 2.72
C VAL A 38 -7.95 13.03 1.40
N ALA A 39 -8.51 12.47 0.34
CA ALA A 39 -8.74 13.16 -0.93
C ALA A 39 -10.24 13.29 -1.14
N VAL A 40 -10.68 14.46 -1.59
CA VAL A 40 -12.10 14.78 -1.73
C VAL A 40 -12.39 15.29 -3.14
N GLU A 41 -13.38 14.70 -3.78
CA GLU A 41 -14.06 15.26 -4.94
C GLU A 41 -15.39 15.88 -4.49
N ARG A 42 -15.74 17.06 -5.02
CA ARG A 42 -17.05 17.69 -4.87
C ARG A 42 -17.61 18.00 -6.24
N ASN A 43 -18.79 17.45 -6.55
CA ASN A 43 -19.51 17.70 -7.79
C ASN A 43 -18.61 17.51 -9.04
N LEU A 44 -17.87 16.39 -9.09
CA LEU A 44 -16.91 16.04 -10.16
C LEU A 44 -15.63 16.89 -10.21
N ALA A 45 -15.37 17.75 -9.21
CA ALA A 45 -14.16 18.54 -9.11
C ALA A 45 -13.33 18.16 -7.88
N ILE A 46 -12.05 17.84 -8.09
CA ILE A 46 -11.12 17.57 -6.99
C ILE A 46 -10.89 18.85 -6.18
N VAL A 47 -11.11 18.76 -4.87
CA VAL A 47 -10.87 19.86 -3.94
C VAL A 47 -9.44 19.72 -3.38
N PRO A 48 -8.56 20.72 -3.56
CA PRO A 48 -7.24 20.68 -2.97
C PRO A 48 -7.30 20.48 -1.46
N ARG A 49 -6.46 19.58 -0.94
CA ARG A 49 -6.44 19.23 0.49
C ARG A 49 -6.23 20.44 1.41
N SER A 50 -5.40 21.40 0.98
CA SER A 50 -5.12 22.64 1.72
C SER A 50 -6.34 23.58 1.83
N THR A 51 -7.39 23.36 1.03
CA THR A 51 -8.57 24.24 1.00
C THR A 51 -9.80 23.63 1.66
N LEU A 52 -9.75 22.38 2.15
CA LEU A 52 -10.92 21.67 2.70
C LEU A 52 -11.60 22.41 3.87
N ALA A 53 -10.82 23.15 4.66
CA ALA A 53 -11.32 23.97 5.76
C ALA A 53 -11.97 25.29 5.34
N GLN A 54 -11.89 25.67 4.06
CA GLN A 54 -12.51 26.90 3.53
C GLN A 54 -13.73 26.59 2.65
N VAL A 55 -13.89 25.35 2.20
CA VAL A 55 -14.98 24.95 1.30
C VAL A 55 -16.20 24.55 2.11
N ALA A 56 -17.18 25.43 2.19
CA ALA A 56 -18.47 25.16 2.81
C ALA A 56 -19.33 24.21 1.95
N LEU A 57 -20.02 23.28 2.61
CA LEU A 57 -20.99 22.38 2.00
C LEU A 57 -22.26 23.14 1.62
N GLY A 58 -22.82 22.78 0.47
CA GLY A 58 -24.08 23.29 -0.07
C GLY A 58 -25.15 22.20 -0.15
N GLU A 59 -26.41 22.62 -0.13
CA GLU A 59 -27.56 21.73 -0.37
C GLU A 59 -27.40 21.01 -1.72
N GLY A 60 -27.53 19.69 -1.70
CA GLY A 60 -27.43 18.84 -2.87
C GLY A 60 -26.02 18.47 -3.31
N ASP A 61 -24.97 18.87 -2.58
CA ASP A 61 -23.60 18.49 -2.93
C ASP A 61 -23.42 16.97 -3.03
N MET A 62 -22.66 16.56 -4.03
CA MET A 62 -22.17 15.20 -4.20
C MET A 62 -20.69 15.16 -3.88
N LEU A 63 -20.30 14.36 -2.89
CA LEU A 63 -18.93 14.19 -2.43
C LEU A 63 -18.47 12.76 -2.62
N GLU A 64 -17.24 12.60 -3.09
CA GLU A 64 -16.48 11.36 -2.97
C GLU A 64 -15.28 11.62 -2.06
N ILE A 65 -15.20 10.92 -0.93
CA ILE A 65 -14.11 10.99 0.04
C ILE A 65 -13.42 9.64 0.08
N VAL A 66 -12.13 9.64 -0.26
CA VAL A 66 -11.27 8.48 -0.15
C VAL A 66 -10.15 8.74 0.86
N HIS A 67 -9.85 7.73 1.67
CA HIS A 67 -8.70 7.69 2.55
C HIS A 67 -7.74 6.63 2.02
N PHE A 68 -6.47 6.99 1.80
CA PHE A 68 -5.47 6.00 1.43
C PHE A 68 -5.18 5.13 2.65
N VAL A 69 -5.49 3.84 2.57
CA VAL A 69 -5.06 2.87 3.58
C VAL A 69 -3.57 2.64 3.38
N GLY A 70 -2.75 3.44 4.05
CA GLY A 70 -1.29 3.34 4.05
C GLY A 70 -0.74 3.50 5.46
N GLY A 71 0.08 2.55 5.90
CA GLY A 71 0.83 2.66 7.17
C GLY A 71 2.18 3.36 6.97
N GLY A 72 2.69 3.97 8.03
CA GLY A 72 3.96 4.69 8.07
C GLY A 72 3.96 5.65 9.25
N ASP A 73 5.09 5.74 9.97
CA ASP A 73 5.31 6.75 10.99
C ASP A 73 6.10 7.90 10.32
N ASP A 74 5.64 9.14 10.50
CA ASP A 74 6.36 10.34 10.03
C ASP A 74 7.50 10.71 10.99
N ALA A 75 7.68 9.95 12.08
CA ALA A 75 8.81 10.12 12.98
C ALA A 75 10.14 9.93 12.22
N PRO A 76 11.13 10.81 12.47
CA PRO A 76 12.46 10.64 11.88
C PRO A 76 13.03 9.27 12.28
N ALA A 77 13.62 8.58 11.31
CA ALA A 77 14.23 7.27 11.53
C ALA A 77 15.27 7.38 12.66
N ALA A 78 15.12 6.53 13.69
CA ALA A 78 16.10 6.44 14.77
C ALA A 78 17.48 6.06 14.22
N VAL A 79 18.55 6.47 14.92
CA VAL A 79 19.95 6.23 14.52
C VAL A 79 20.28 4.73 14.38
N ASP A 80 19.49 3.87 15.03
CA ASP A 80 19.49 2.41 14.87
C ASP A 80 18.08 1.87 14.55
N ASP A 81 17.39 2.51 13.58
CA ASP A 81 16.11 2.01 13.11
C ASP A 81 16.28 0.63 12.45
N CYS A 82 15.94 -0.39 13.23
CA CYS A 82 15.96 -1.78 12.82
C CYS A 82 14.67 -2.46 13.26
N TRP A 83 14.35 -3.55 12.59
CA TRP A 83 13.20 -4.37 12.91
C TRP A 83 13.60 -5.85 12.89
N LYS A 84 12.89 -6.65 13.68
CA LYS A 84 13.15 -8.08 13.81
C LYS A 84 11.94 -8.88 13.35
N VAL A 85 12.19 -9.91 12.55
CA VAL A 85 11.18 -10.91 12.18
C VAL A 85 11.82 -12.29 12.19
N ALA A 86 11.13 -13.25 12.81
CA ALA A 86 11.60 -14.63 12.94
C ALA A 86 13.08 -14.75 13.43
N GLY A 87 13.47 -13.90 14.39
CA GLY A 87 14.82 -13.89 14.97
C GLY A 87 15.90 -13.20 14.12
N ARG A 88 15.58 -12.74 12.91
CA ARG A 88 16.50 -12.00 12.03
C ARG A 88 16.28 -10.51 12.15
N THR A 89 17.37 -9.75 12.13
CA THR A 89 17.34 -8.28 12.23
C THR A 89 17.57 -7.67 10.85
N PHE A 90 16.78 -6.67 10.51
CA PHE A 90 16.83 -5.93 9.25
C PHE A 90 16.83 -4.43 9.57
N ARG A 91 17.47 -3.64 8.72
CA ARG A 91 17.46 -2.18 8.75
C ARG A 91 16.45 -1.62 7.76
N SER A 92 16.38 -2.19 6.56
CA SER A 92 15.44 -1.77 5.53
C SER A 92 14.05 -2.32 5.78
N ARG A 93 13.05 -1.43 5.85
CA ARG A 93 11.62 -1.78 5.93
C ARG A 93 10.98 -2.00 4.56
N LEU A 94 11.75 -1.82 3.48
CA LEU A 94 11.32 -2.04 2.11
C LEU A 94 11.55 -3.50 1.71
N ILE A 95 10.49 -4.16 1.25
CA ILE A 95 10.55 -5.49 0.64
C ILE A 95 10.26 -5.34 -0.86
N VAL A 96 11.14 -5.89 -1.70
CA VAL A 96 11.04 -5.75 -3.17
C VAL A 96 10.56 -7.05 -3.81
N GLY A 97 9.62 -6.97 -4.75
CA GLY A 97 9.21 -8.12 -5.55
C GLY A 97 10.03 -8.24 -6.83
N THR A 98 10.31 -9.46 -7.29
CA THR A 98 11.29 -9.71 -8.37
C THR A 98 10.67 -10.01 -9.74
N GLY A 99 9.34 -10.04 -9.86
CA GLY A 99 8.67 -10.66 -11.01
C GLY A 99 8.35 -9.77 -12.23
N LYS A 100 8.59 -8.45 -12.17
CA LYS A 100 8.13 -7.49 -13.21
C LYS A 100 9.23 -6.62 -13.82
N TYR A 101 10.50 -7.01 -13.65
CA TYR A 101 11.62 -6.34 -14.29
C TYR A 101 11.79 -6.79 -15.73
N ARG A 102 12.46 -5.96 -16.54
CA ARG A 102 12.81 -6.29 -17.93
C ARG A 102 13.69 -7.53 -18.01
N ASP A 103 14.67 -7.62 -17.12
CA ASP A 103 15.69 -8.66 -17.05
C ASP A 103 16.23 -8.78 -15.60
N PHE A 104 17.11 -9.76 -15.35
CA PHE A 104 17.64 -10.01 -14.01
C PHE A 104 18.70 -8.99 -13.58
N GLU A 105 19.41 -8.39 -14.54
CA GLU A 105 20.37 -7.31 -14.30
C GLU A 105 19.67 -6.07 -13.77
N GLN A 106 18.55 -5.67 -14.37
CA GLN A 106 17.71 -4.57 -13.88
C GLN A 106 17.16 -4.87 -12.49
N ASN A 107 16.77 -6.12 -12.24
CA ASN A 107 16.29 -6.57 -10.94
C ASN A 107 17.36 -6.40 -9.85
N ALA A 108 18.57 -6.92 -10.09
CA ALA A 108 19.70 -6.79 -9.17
C ALA A 108 20.08 -5.32 -8.93
N ALA A 109 20.11 -4.50 -9.99
CA ALA A 109 20.37 -3.07 -9.87
C ALA A 109 19.31 -2.34 -9.02
N ALA A 110 18.03 -2.68 -9.20
CA ALA A 110 16.95 -2.10 -8.41
C ALA A 110 17.03 -2.51 -6.93
N VAL A 111 17.34 -3.77 -6.64
CA VAL A 111 17.54 -4.25 -5.25
C VAL A 111 18.69 -3.50 -4.60
N ALA A 112 19.85 -3.40 -5.26
CA ALA A 112 21.00 -2.67 -4.75
C ALA A 112 20.69 -1.20 -4.49
N ALA A 113 20.05 -0.51 -5.44
CA ALA A 113 19.68 0.90 -5.31
C ALA A 113 18.65 1.15 -4.18
N SER A 114 17.73 0.21 -3.98
CA SER A 114 16.68 0.32 -2.96
C SER A 114 17.18 0.10 -1.52
N GLY A 115 18.34 -0.54 -1.35
CA GLY A 115 18.82 -0.97 -0.05
C GLY A 115 17.94 -2.04 0.62
N ALA A 116 17.05 -2.70 -0.14
CA ALA A 116 16.20 -3.77 0.38
C ALA A 116 17.05 -4.98 0.78
N GLU A 117 16.75 -5.53 1.96
CA GLU A 117 17.43 -6.73 2.48
C GLU A 117 16.58 -7.99 2.27
N ILE A 118 15.32 -7.82 1.87
CA ILE A 118 14.37 -8.88 1.61
C ILE A 118 13.80 -8.71 0.20
N VAL A 119 13.89 -9.77 -0.60
CA VAL A 119 13.21 -9.86 -1.89
C VAL A 119 12.18 -10.97 -1.85
N THR A 120 10.99 -10.72 -2.37
CA THR A 120 9.97 -11.75 -2.51
C THR A 120 10.06 -12.43 -3.87
N VAL A 121 9.99 -13.75 -3.86
CA VAL A 121 10.14 -14.60 -5.05
C VAL A 121 8.93 -15.52 -5.19
N ALA A 122 8.40 -15.62 -6.40
CA ALA A 122 7.39 -16.63 -6.71
C ALA A 122 8.09 -17.98 -6.90
N VAL A 123 7.59 -19.01 -6.23
CA VAL A 123 8.11 -20.38 -6.36
C VAL A 123 7.63 -20.92 -7.70
N ARG A 124 8.51 -20.94 -8.70
CA ARG A 124 8.21 -21.48 -10.04
C ARG A 124 8.82 -22.87 -10.20
N ARG A 125 8.22 -23.65 -11.11
CA ARG A 125 8.84 -24.90 -11.57
C ARG A 125 10.14 -24.56 -12.29
N VAL A 126 11.19 -25.32 -12.01
CA VAL A 126 12.44 -25.26 -12.77
C VAL A 126 12.13 -25.53 -14.24
N ASN A 127 12.70 -24.73 -15.14
CA ASN A 127 12.59 -25.00 -16.56
C ASN A 127 13.50 -26.18 -16.92
N VAL A 128 12.94 -27.39 -16.97
CA VAL A 128 13.72 -28.63 -17.18
C VAL A 128 14.19 -28.77 -18.64
N SER A 129 13.61 -28.03 -19.58
CA SER A 129 13.99 -28.09 -21.00
C SER A 129 15.21 -27.24 -21.36
N ASP A 130 15.57 -26.25 -20.55
CA ASP A 130 16.77 -25.44 -20.75
C ASP A 130 17.53 -25.23 -19.42
N PRO A 131 18.43 -26.16 -19.07
CA PRO A 131 19.23 -26.09 -17.84
C PRO A 131 20.21 -24.92 -17.79
N LYS A 132 20.46 -24.23 -18.91
CA LYS A 132 21.39 -23.10 -19.00
C LYS A 132 20.68 -21.75 -18.95
N ALA A 133 19.35 -21.75 -18.88
CA ALA A 133 18.60 -20.52 -18.74
C ALA A 133 19.02 -19.79 -17.46
N PRO A 134 19.22 -18.47 -17.51
CA PRO A 134 19.61 -17.69 -16.35
C PRO A 134 18.56 -17.78 -15.24
N MET A 135 19.03 -17.83 -14.00
CA MET A 135 18.21 -17.87 -12.80
C MET A 135 18.41 -16.61 -11.98
N LEU A 136 17.39 -16.22 -11.21
CA LEU A 136 17.45 -15.05 -10.34
C LEU A 136 18.64 -15.10 -9.37
N THR A 137 18.97 -16.30 -8.87
CA THR A 137 20.09 -16.55 -7.95
C THR A 137 21.47 -16.26 -8.54
N ASP A 138 21.57 -16.21 -9.87
CA ASP A 138 22.83 -15.85 -10.55
C ASP A 138 23.12 -14.35 -10.44
N PHE A 139 22.07 -13.54 -10.20
CA PHE A 139 22.14 -12.08 -10.16
C PHE A 139 21.94 -11.49 -8.76
N ILE A 140 21.18 -12.18 -7.90
CA ILE A 140 20.92 -11.79 -6.52
C ILE A 140 21.38 -12.95 -5.62
N ASP A 141 22.47 -12.73 -4.88
CA ASP A 141 23.06 -13.78 -4.04
C ASP A 141 22.18 -14.04 -2.79
N PRO A 142 21.62 -15.25 -2.62
CA PRO A 142 20.76 -15.59 -1.48
C PRO A 142 21.51 -15.59 -0.13
N ARG A 143 22.84 -15.52 -0.14
CA ARG A 143 23.65 -15.34 1.08
C ARG A 143 23.73 -13.89 1.53
N LYS A 144 23.48 -12.93 0.62
CA LYS A 144 23.49 -11.48 0.90
C LYS A 144 22.08 -10.93 1.11
N ILE A 145 21.12 -11.46 0.36
CA ILE A 145 19.73 -11.00 0.38
C ILE A 145 18.82 -12.12 0.89
N THR A 146 17.84 -11.74 1.71
CA THR A 146 16.85 -12.69 2.20
C THR A 146 15.78 -12.96 1.14
N TYR A 147 15.65 -14.22 0.76
CA TYR A 147 14.59 -14.66 -0.13
C TYR A 147 13.34 -14.98 0.69
N LEU A 148 12.24 -14.30 0.36
CA LEU A 148 10.93 -14.52 0.96
C LEU A 148 10.01 -15.18 -0.09
N PRO A 149 9.93 -16.51 -0.13
CA PRO A 149 9.05 -17.20 -1.07
C PRO A 149 7.59 -16.83 -0.81
N ASN A 150 6.83 -16.64 -1.88
CA ASN A 150 5.40 -16.33 -1.83
C ASN A 150 4.58 -17.33 -2.65
N THR A 151 3.25 -17.23 -2.53
CA THR A 151 2.27 -18.10 -3.17
C THR A 151 1.61 -17.43 -4.39
N ALA A 152 2.31 -16.52 -5.07
CA ALA A 152 1.80 -15.90 -6.28
C ALA A 152 1.52 -16.97 -7.35
N GLY A 153 0.31 -16.95 -7.90
CA GLY A 153 -0.15 -17.96 -8.87
C GLY A 153 -0.88 -19.15 -8.25
N CYS A 154 -1.05 -19.20 -6.92
CA CYS A 154 -1.97 -20.14 -6.28
C CYS A 154 -3.39 -19.54 -6.24
N PHE A 155 -4.39 -20.35 -6.59
CA PHE A 155 -5.81 -19.97 -6.60
C PHE A 155 -6.60 -20.62 -5.46
N THR A 156 -5.99 -21.59 -4.77
CA THR A 156 -6.59 -22.27 -3.61
C THR A 156 -5.63 -22.34 -2.42
N GLY A 157 -6.17 -22.55 -1.21
CA GLY A 157 -5.37 -22.72 0.00
C GLY A 157 -4.45 -23.94 -0.06
N ASP A 158 -4.92 -25.05 -0.65
CA ASP A 158 -4.14 -26.27 -0.81
C ASP A 158 -2.94 -26.08 -1.75
N GLU A 159 -3.13 -25.30 -2.84
CA GLU A 159 -2.04 -24.91 -3.73
C GLU A 159 -0.99 -24.07 -3.00
N ALA A 160 -1.44 -23.08 -2.20
CA ALA A 160 -0.56 -22.23 -1.41
C ALA A 160 0.28 -23.05 -0.41
N ILE A 161 -0.36 -23.95 0.34
CA ILE A 161 0.31 -24.83 1.31
C ILE A 161 1.32 -25.73 0.61
N ARG A 162 0.92 -26.38 -0.49
CA ARG A 162 1.83 -27.26 -1.26
C ARG A 162 3.04 -26.49 -1.78
N THR A 163 2.83 -25.29 -2.31
CA THR A 163 3.89 -24.43 -2.84
C THR A 163 4.90 -24.05 -1.76
N LEU A 164 4.44 -23.65 -0.58
CA LEU A 164 5.32 -23.30 0.54
C LEU A 164 6.03 -24.51 1.15
N ARG A 165 5.40 -25.68 1.17
CA ARG A 165 6.09 -26.93 1.55
C ARG A 165 7.25 -27.24 0.63
N LEU A 166 7.08 -27.08 -0.69
CA LEU A 166 8.17 -27.27 -1.65
C LEU A 166 9.27 -26.22 -1.47
N ALA A 167 8.91 -24.96 -1.28
CA ALA A 167 9.87 -23.88 -1.07
C ALA A 167 10.73 -24.06 0.19
N ARG A 168 10.19 -24.72 1.22
CA ARG A 168 10.92 -25.02 2.46
C ARG A 168 12.01 -26.08 2.28
N GLU A 169 11.80 -27.03 1.37
CA GLU A 169 12.73 -28.16 1.14
C GLU A 169 13.81 -27.83 0.08
N ALA A 170 13.70 -26.68 -0.59
CA ALA A 170 14.62 -26.22 -1.64
C ALA A 170 15.71 -25.30 -1.05
#